data_AF-A0A968AVL4-F1
#
_entry.id   AF-A0A968AVL4-F1
#
_cell.length_a   1.000
_cell.length_b   1.000
_cell.length_c   1.000
_cell.angle_alpha   90.00
_cell.angle_beta   90.00
_cell.angle_gamma   90.00
#
_symmetry.space_group_name_H-M   'P 1'
#
loop_
_entity.id
_entity.type
_entity.pdbx_description
1 polymer ?
#
loop_
_entity_poly.entity_id
_entity_poly.type
_entity_poly.pdbx_seq_one_letter_code
_entity_poly.pdbx_strand_id
1 'polypeptide(L)'
;MRRIFIGGITGVVAVLIVWILANVVFESFFYRFEASTYDYRVRKIIEPPSHLIEDVVIVDIDNRSLNELGALNQWPRTYWAKALEILQRGGARMVAFDIIFDHSRRFPEEDQQFIQQIADHGNVISSISLEVADPDRFLNPMSEEPEGLNWEKFSIEVPDNLAFRLFTFDRMEPHFPQLHNASAQIGAVNFSLDVDGISRRLPLFLRFNEHVYPTLAAAMALQKLDAQNILYDEETQEIQIQSQNGQTISVPVDEKGRALIYFHGPFQTFRYIPFSSLLKEEVPVDYFNDKVVLFGSSAPGLYDLRSIPWQPTFPGVEIHANFFHQIVNQRFIEEMTAGNEFLYILIVGVICGVLFTLFRPRGGIITSIVMAILIFTVAWVAFSAQLLWLPLLTPFLTVLLTFTIHYTYRYTVEEHDKRAIK
;
A
#
# COMPACT_ATOMS: atom_id res chain seq x y z
N MET A 1 14.90 6.35 -46.32
CA MET A 1 15.56 6.85 -45.07
C MET A 1 14.92 8.13 -44.53
N ARG A 2 14.89 9.26 -45.27
CA ARG A 2 14.32 10.53 -44.77
C ARG A 2 12.89 10.43 -44.18
N ARG A 3 11.99 9.68 -44.83
CA ARG A 3 10.60 9.50 -44.34
C ARG A 3 10.53 8.73 -43.02
N ILE A 4 11.31 7.67 -42.87
CA ILE A 4 11.38 6.85 -41.64
C ILE A 4 11.93 7.69 -40.49
N PHE A 5 12.97 8.49 -40.75
CA PHE A 5 13.53 9.42 -39.78
C PHE A 5 12.51 10.46 -39.29
N ILE A 6 11.74 11.04 -40.22
CA ILE A 6 10.64 11.96 -39.88
C ILE A 6 9.57 11.25 -39.02
N GLY A 7 9.21 10.02 -39.35
CA GLY A 7 8.28 9.22 -38.54
C GLY A 7 8.75 9.01 -37.11
N GLY A 8 10.02 8.61 -36.95
CA GLY A 8 10.65 8.49 -35.64
C GLY A 8 10.59 9.80 -34.85
N ILE A 9 10.91 10.94 -35.48
CA ILE A 9 10.81 12.26 -34.84
C ILE A 9 9.38 12.56 -34.40
N THR A 10 8.38 12.31 -35.25
CA THR A 10 6.98 12.54 -34.86
C THR A 10 6.56 11.71 -33.65
N GLY A 11 7.07 10.49 -33.52
CA GLY A 11 6.89 9.64 -32.34
C GLY A 11 7.56 10.21 -31.09
N VAL A 12 8.83 10.61 -31.19
CA VAL A 12 9.56 11.22 -30.07
C VAL A 12 8.89 12.51 -29.59
N VAL A 13 8.42 13.36 -30.50
CA VAL A 13 7.69 14.59 -30.15
C VAL A 13 6.39 14.26 -29.40
N ALA A 14 5.63 13.26 -29.88
CA ALA A 14 4.41 12.82 -29.18
C ALA A 14 4.72 12.28 -27.77
N VAL A 15 5.79 11.49 -27.63
CA VAL A 15 6.26 10.96 -26.35
C VAL A 15 6.57 12.09 -25.36
N LEU A 16 7.35 13.09 -25.78
CA LEU A 16 7.69 14.22 -24.92
C LEU A 16 6.45 15.00 -24.47
N ILE A 17 5.48 15.22 -25.38
CA ILE A 17 4.23 15.90 -25.04
C ILE A 17 3.43 15.08 -24.02
N VAL A 18 3.24 13.77 -24.28
CA VAL A 18 2.49 12.89 -23.36
C VAL A 18 3.18 12.83 -21.99
N TRP A 19 4.50 12.67 -21.96
CA TRP A 19 5.28 12.63 -20.72
C TRP A 19 5.10 13.91 -19.88
N ILE A 20 5.25 15.08 -20.51
CA ILE A 20 5.09 16.37 -19.82
C ILE A 20 3.65 16.54 -19.32
N LEU A 21 2.65 16.19 -20.12
CA LEU A 21 1.26 16.30 -19.70
C LEU A 21 0.94 15.34 -18.54
N ALA A 22 1.40 14.10 -18.62
CA ALA A 22 1.10 13.06 -17.65
C ALA A 22 1.86 13.20 -16.33
N ASN A 23 3.10 13.68 -16.34
CA ASN A 23 3.96 13.71 -15.13
C ASN A 23 4.29 15.11 -14.61
N VAL A 24 3.93 16.18 -15.33
CA VAL A 24 4.25 17.56 -14.90
C VAL A 24 3.00 18.44 -14.82
N VAL A 25 2.14 18.41 -15.84
CA VAL A 25 1.01 19.36 -15.93
C VAL A 25 -0.26 18.83 -15.27
N PHE A 26 -0.58 17.54 -15.47
CA PHE A 26 -1.86 16.94 -15.08
C PHE A 26 -1.70 15.60 -14.34
N GLU A 27 -0.64 15.48 -13.53
CA GLU A 27 -0.27 14.24 -12.81
C GLU A 27 -1.45 13.55 -12.13
N SER A 28 -2.14 14.24 -11.22
CA SER A 28 -3.26 13.64 -10.48
C SER A 28 -4.44 13.26 -11.38
N PHE A 29 -4.65 13.97 -12.49
CA PHE A 29 -5.73 13.65 -13.43
C PHE A 29 -5.41 12.37 -14.19
N PHE A 30 -4.21 12.28 -14.79
CA PHE A 30 -3.77 11.07 -15.50
C PHE A 30 -3.72 9.86 -14.57
N TYR A 31 -3.19 10.05 -13.36
CA TYR A 31 -3.13 9.00 -12.34
C TYR A 31 -4.50 8.42 -12.02
N ARG A 32 -5.56 9.25 -11.86
CA ARG A 32 -6.92 8.75 -11.59
C ARG A 32 -7.44 7.81 -12.66
N PHE A 33 -7.18 8.12 -13.94
CA PHE A 33 -7.59 7.24 -15.04
C PHE A 33 -6.77 5.96 -15.07
N GLU A 34 -5.44 6.06 -14.90
CA GLU A 34 -4.59 4.88 -14.87
C GLU A 34 -4.93 3.96 -13.69
N ALA A 35 -5.16 4.52 -12.50
CA ALA A 35 -5.62 3.82 -11.30
C ALA A 35 -6.96 3.12 -11.52
N SER A 36 -7.90 3.72 -12.26
CA SER A 36 -9.16 3.05 -12.63
C SER A 36 -8.92 1.79 -13.48
N THR A 37 -7.92 1.81 -14.37
CA THR A 37 -7.56 0.60 -15.14
C THR A 37 -6.85 -0.45 -14.28
N TYR A 38 -6.09 -0.03 -13.28
CA TYR A 38 -5.51 -0.91 -12.26
C TYR A 38 -6.61 -1.60 -11.47
N ASP A 39 -7.59 -0.85 -10.96
CA ASP A 39 -8.72 -1.39 -10.20
C ASP A 39 -9.49 -2.46 -10.99
N TYR A 40 -9.69 -2.21 -12.29
CA TYR A 40 -10.30 -3.19 -13.18
C TYR A 40 -9.50 -4.49 -13.28
N ARG A 41 -8.17 -4.39 -13.46
CA ARG A 41 -7.27 -5.55 -13.54
C ARG A 41 -7.26 -6.34 -12.25
N VAL A 42 -7.09 -5.65 -11.12
CA VAL A 42 -7.09 -6.27 -9.79
C VAL A 42 -8.41 -7.01 -9.55
N ARG A 43 -9.56 -6.34 -9.77
CA ARG A 43 -10.88 -6.95 -9.61
C ARG A 43 -11.08 -8.23 -10.45
N LYS A 44 -10.41 -8.33 -11.60
CA LYS A 44 -10.55 -9.48 -12.52
C LYS A 44 -9.56 -10.61 -12.25
N ILE A 45 -8.45 -10.31 -11.60
CA ILE A 45 -7.32 -11.22 -11.43
C ILE A 45 -7.21 -11.73 -10.00
N ILE A 46 -7.77 -11.02 -9.01
CA ILE A 46 -7.90 -11.57 -7.66
C ILE A 46 -8.77 -12.82 -7.71
N GLU A 47 -8.11 -13.94 -7.48
CA GLU A 47 -8.74 -15.22 -7.19
C GLU A 47 -8.69 -15.41 -5.68
N PRO A 48 -9.84 -15.29 -4.96
CA PRO A 48 -9.88 -15.58 -3.55
C PRO A 48 -9.37 -17.01 -3.30
N PRO A 49 -8.60 -17.23 -2.22
CA PRO A 49 -8.13 -18.57 -1.90
C PRO A 49 -9.32 -19.51 -1.68
N SER A 50 -9.13 -20.79 -2.03
CA SER A 50 -10.16 -21.84 -1.87
C SER A 50 -10.56 -22.09 -0.41
N HIS A 51 -9.71 -21.70 0.53
CA HIS A 51 -9.90 -21.76 1.97
C HIS A 51 -9.47 -20.43 2.59
N LEU A 52 -9.96 -20.14 3.80
CA LEU A 52 -9.54 -18.97 4.56
C LEU A 52 -8.04 -19.02 4.83
N ILE A 53 -7.40 -17.84 4.84
CA ILE A 53 -6.04 -17.72 5.36
C ILE A 53 -6.11 -17.81 6.88
N GLU A 54 -5.48 -18.83 7.45
CA GLU A 54 -5.53 -19.12 8.89
C GLU A 54 -4.22 -18.83 9.63
N ASP A 55 -3.14 -18.45 8.94
CA ASP A 55 -1.86 -18.10 9.59
C ASP A 55 -1.88 -16.72 10.23
N VAL A 56 -2.78 -15.87 9.75
CA VAL A 56 -3.12 -14.57 10.34
C VAL A 56 -4.59 -14.62 10.72
N VAL A 57 -4.87 -14.51 12.01
CA VAL A 57 -6.21 -14.60 12.59
C VAL A 57 -6.62 -13.23 13.08
N ILE A 58 -7.77 -12.74 12.63
CA ILE A 58 -8.33 -11.46 13.05
C ILE A 58 -9.29 -11.71 14.21
N VAL A 59 -8.97 -11.15 15.38
CA VAL A 59 -9.89 -11.10 16.51
C VAL A 59 -10.68 -9.81 16.44
N ASP A 60 -11.97 -9.95 16.15
CA ASP A 60 -12.81 -8.87 15.65
C ASP A 60 -13.72 -8.28 16.73
N ILE A 61 -13.70 -6.96 16.85
CA ILE A 61 -14.73 -6.19 17.53
C ILE A 61 -15.93 -6.08 16.60
N ASP A 62 -16.70 -7.17 16.55
CA ASP A 62 -17.89 -7.30 15.73
C ASP A 62 -19.17 -6.91 16.49
N ASN A 63 -20.30 -6.90 15.78
CA ASN A 63 -21.60 -6.61 16.39
C ASN A 63 -21.96 -7.60 17.50
N ARG A 64 -21.54 -8.88 17.42
CA ARG A 64 -21.76 -9.86 18.49
C ARG A 64 -21.04 -9.42 19.76
N SER A 65 -19.76 -9.08 19.65
CA SER A 65 -18.94 -8.67 20.78
C SER A 65 -19.45 -7.38 21.41
N LEU A 66 -19.87 -6.40 20.60
CA LEU A 66 -20.49 -5.17 21.12
C LEU A 66 -21.83 -5.42 21.82
N ASN A 67 -22.64 -6.35 21.31
CA ASN A 67 -23.92 -6.71 21.94
C ASN A 67 -23.74 -7.45 23.27
N GLU A 68 -22.73 -8.31 23.37
CA GLU A 68 -22.48 -9.14 24.55
C GLU A 68 -21.66 -8.40 25.64
N LEU A 69 -20.70 -7.57 25.24
CA LEU A 69 -19.73 -6.92 26.13
C LEU A 69 -19.99 -5.41 26.33
N GLY A 70 -20.92 -4.84 25.58
CA GLY A 70 -21.23 -3.40 25.60
C GLY A 70 -20.36 -2.59 24.62
N ALA A 71 -20.47 -1.26 24.68
CA ALA A 71 -19.71 -0.37 23.82
C ALA A 71 -18.20 -0.46 24.09
N LEU A 72 -17.38 -0.46 23.03
CA LEU A 72 -15.92 -0.64 23.10
C LEU A 72 -15.23 0.30 24.11
N ASN A 73 -15.64 1.58 24.16
CA ASN A 73 -15.09 2.57 25.08
C ASN A 73 -15.44 2.32 26.57
N GLN A 74 -16.24 1.29 26.86
CA GLN A 74 -16.59 0.86 28.21
C GLN A 74 -15.92 -0.45 28.60
N TRP A 75 -15.20 -1.10 27.67
CA TRP A 75 -14.56 -2.38 27.95
C TRP A 75 -13.42 -2.20 28.95
N PRO A 76 -13.42 -2.96 30.06
CA PRO A 76 -12.35 -2.91 31.05
C PRO A 76 -11.04 -3.46 30.47
N ARG A 77 -9.91 -3.04 31.03
CA ARG A 77 -8.57 -3.49 30.60
C ARG A 77 -8.34 -4.97 30.88
N THR A 78 -9.07 -5.50 31.86
CA THR A 78 -9.13 -6.93 32.17
C THR A 78 -9.60 -7.80 31.00
N TYR A 79 -10.43 -7.28 30.08
CA TYR A 79 -10.82 -8.03 28.87
C TYR A 79 -9.61 -8.25 27.95
N TRP A 80 -8.83 -7.19 27.72
CA TRP A 80 -7.64 -7.26 26.88
C TRP A 80 -6.54 -8.12 27.51
N ALA A 81 -6.34 -7.99 28.83
CA ALA A 81 -5.41 -8.85 29.57
C ALA A 81 -5.82 -10.33 29.47
N LYS A 82 -7.10 -10.66 29.71
CA LYS A 82 -7.58 -12.04 29.59
C LYS A 82 -7.44 -12.59 28.17
N ALA A 83 -7.70 -11.77 27.14
CA ALA A 83 -7.51 -12.17 25.76
C ALA A 83 -6.05 -12.53 25.47
N LEU A 84 -5.10 -11.69 25.92
CA LEU A 84 -3.67 -11.98 25.77
C LEU A 84 -3.23 -13.22 26.55
N GLU A 85 -3.77 -13.45 27.76
CA GLU A 85 -3.49 -14.66 28.55
C GLU A 85 -3.91 -15.94 27.79
N ILE A 86 -5.11 -15.93 27.19
CA ILE A 86 -5.62 -17.06 26.40
C ILE A 86 -4.72 -17.31 25.17
N LEU A 87 -4.34 -16.25 24.46
CA LEU A 87 -3.47 -16.35 23.30
C LEU A 87 -2.06 -16.84 23.66
N GLN A 88 -1.51 -16.38 24.78
CA GLN A 88 -0.23 -16.85 25.30
C GLN A 88 -0.30 -18.33 25.66
N ARG A 89 -1.34 -18.77 26.38
CA ARG A 89 -1.59 -20.20 26.67
C ARG A 89 -1.73 -21.04 25.41
N GLY A 90 -2.29 -20.46 24.35
CA GLY A 90 -2.46 -21.08 23.04
C GLY A 90 -1.21 -21.14 22.19
N GLY A 91 -0.12 -20.49 22.58
CA GLY A 91 1.11 -20.44 21.80
C GLY A 91 1.03 -19.50 20.60
N ALA A 92 0.22 -18.45 20.66
CA ALA A 92 0.20 -17.39 19.64
C ALA A 92 1.61 -16.84 19.45
N ARG A 93 2.09 -16.85 18.20
CA ARG A 93 3.45 -16.41 17.88
C ARG A 93 3.61 -14.92 18.12
N MET A 94 2.59 -14.13 17.75
CA MET A 94 2.60 -12.67 17.79
C MET A 94 1.17 -12.17 17.96
N VAL A 95 1.01 -11.07 18.71
CA VAL A 95 -0.25 -10.34 18.80
C VAL A 95 -0.03 -8.89 18.37
N ALA A 96 -0.89 -8.37 17.50
CA ALA A 96 -0.89 -6.97 17.09
C ALA A 96 -2.27 -6.35 17.35
N PHE A 97 -2.29 -5.07 17.72
CA PHE A 97 -3.53 -4.33 17.98
C PHE A 97 -3.72 -3.25 16.94
N ASP A 98 -4.64 -3.39 16.00
CA ASP A 98 -5.20 -2.28 15.21
C ASP A 98 -6.24 -1.51 16.05
N ILE A 99 -5.81 -1.13 17.25
CA ILE A 99 -6.59 -0.44 18.27
C ILE A 99 -5.63 0.49 18.99
N ILE A 100 -5.99 1.76 19.05
CA ILE A 100 -5.25 2.77 19.78
C ILE A 100 -5.72 2.78 21.22
N PHE A 101 -4.81 2.53 22.17
CA PHE A 101 -5.09 2.51 23.59
C PHE A 101 -4.58 3.78 24.27
N ASP A 102 -5.48 4.57 24.84
CA ASP A 102 -5.17 5.66 25.76
C ASP A 102 -5.36 5.22 27.22
N HIS A 103 -4.90 6.02 28.18
CA HIS A 103 -5.12 5.80 29.60
C HIS A 103 -6.60 5.53 29.92
N SER A 104 -6.86 4.46 30.67
CA SER A 104 -8.22 4.13 31.09
C SER A 104 -8.72 5.19 32.06
N ARG A 105 -9.65 6.03 31.62
CA ARG A 105 -10.28 7.03 32.52
C ARG A 105 -11.24 6.42 33.53
N ARG A 106 -11.76 5.22 33.23
CA ARG A 106 -12.82 4.56 34.01
C ARG A 106 -12.25 3.55 35.01
N PHE A 107 -11.18 2.86 34.62
CA PHE A 107 -10.52 1.84 35.44
C PHE A 107 -8.98 1.97 35.33
N PRO A 108 -8.37 3.07 35.81
CA PRO A 108 -6.92 3.28 35.72
C PRO A 108 -6.11 2.17 36.38
N GLU A 109 -6.62 1.58 37.46
CA GLU A 109 -5.99 0.48 38.19
C GLU A 109 -5.82 -0.80 37.36
N GLU A 110 -6.66 -1.00 36.33
CA GLU A 110 -6.60 -2.18 35.47
C GLU A 110 -5.56 -2.04 34.34
N ASP A 111 -5.10 -0.82 34.03
CA ASP A 111 -4.06 -0.59 33.01
C ASP A 111 -2.78 -1.35 33.38
N GLN A 112 -2.42 -1.41 34.67
CA GLN A 112 -1.22 -2.13 35.13
C GLN A 112 -1.29 -3.63 34.83
N GLN A 113 -2.45 -4.27 35.01
CA GLN A 113 -2.61 -5.69 34.69
C GLN A 113 -2.46 -5.95 33.20
N PHE A 114 -3.01 -5.06 32.36
CA PHE A 114 -2.89 -5.19 30.92
C PHE A 114 -1.45 -4.98 30.44
N ILE A 115 -0.77 -3.96 30.96
CA ILE A 115 0.66 -3.68 30.68
C ILE A 115 1.54 -4.88 31.10
N GLN A 116 1.30 -5.45 32.28
CA GLN A 116 2.02 -6.63 32.73
C GLN A 116 1.80 -7.81 31.78
N GLN A 117 0.56 -8.05 31.35
CA GLN A 117 0.25 -9.14 30.44
C GLN A 117 0.86 -8.95 29.04
N ILE A 118 0.98 -7.70 28.56
CA ILE A 118 1.72 -7.37 27.32
C ILE A 118 3.19 -7.77 27.48
N ALA A 119 3.82 -7.38 28.59
CA ALA A 119 5.21 -7.72 28.88
C ALA A 119 5.42 -9.24 29.03
N ASP A 120 4.49 -9.94 29.70
CA ASP A 120 4.56 -11.39 29.93
C ASP A 120 4.40 -12.20 28.63
N HIS A 121 3.60 -11.72 27.68
CA HIS A 121 3.50 -12.35 26.36
C HIS A 121 4.79 -12.12 25.53
N GLY A 122 5.42 -10.96 25.65
CA GLY A 122 6.73 -10.66 25.07
C GLY A 122 6.80 -10.47 23.55
N ASN A 123 5.72 -10.72 22.80
CA ASN A 123 5.66 -10.52 21.35
C ASN A 123 4.35 -9.83 20.92
N VAL A 124 4.09 -8.69 21.57
CA VAL A 124 2.92 -7.85 21.32
C VAL A 124 3.35 -6.58 20.59
N ILE A 125 2.59 -6.18 19.57
CA ILE A 125 2.76 -4.92 18.86
C ILE A 125 1.58 -4.01 19.20
N SER A 126 1.89 -2.86 19.80
CA SER A 126 0.89 -1.83 20.11
C SER A 126 0.82 -0.80 18.99
N SER A 127 -0.31 -0.11 18.88
CA SER A 127 -0.52 0.86 17.82
C SER A 127 -0.43 2.30 18.28
N ILE A 128 0.12 3.11 17.39
CA ILE A 128 0.15 4.57 17.46
C ILE A 128 -0.50 5.15 16.19
N SER A 129 -0.90 6.42 16.25
CA SER A 129 -1.31 7.25 15.12
C SER A 129 -0.32 8.39 15.01
N LEU A 130 0.18 8.63 13.80
CA LEU A 130 0.96 9.82 13.48
C LEU A 130 0.08 10.83 12.77
N GLU A 131 0.12 12.08 13.21
CA GLU A 131 -0.80 13.11 12.72
C GLU A 131 -0.05 14.36 12.27
N VAL A 132 -0.59 15.01 11.24
CA VAL A 132 -0.11 16.33 10.81
C VAL A 132 -0.70 17.35 11.76
N ALA A 133 0.11 18.30 12.22
CA ALA A 133 -0.40 19.35 13.09
C ALA A 133 -1.45 20.22 12.37
N ASP A 134 -2.53 20.52 13.07
CA ASP A 134 -3.58 21.44 12.65
C ASP A 134 -3.98 22.29 13.87
N PRO A 135 -3.29 23.43 14.10
CA PRO A 135 -3.57 24.31 15.24
C PRO A 135 -5.02 24.83 15.27
N ASP A 136 -5.67 24.99 14.10
CA ASP A 136 -7.07 25.41 14.01
C ASP A 136 -8.03 24.32 14.52
N ARG A 137 -7.58 23.07 14.54
CA ARG A 137 -8.27 21.91 15.13
C ARG A 137 -7.70 21.47 16.47
N PHE A 138 -6.89 22.32 17.11
CA PHE A 138 -6.26 22.04 18.40
C PHE A 138 -5.24 20.88 18.39
N LEU A 139 -4.72 20.53 17.21
CA LEU A 139 -3.66 19.53 17.02
C LEU A 139 -2.32 20.26 16.88
N ASN A 140 -1.71 20.65 18.01
CA ASN A 140 -0.46 21.42 18.00
C ASN A 140 0.75 20.55 17.62
N PRO A 141 1.79 21.03 16.93
CA PRO A 141 2.98 20.20 16.67
C PRO A 141 3.70 19.81 17.97
N MET A 142 4.33 18.64 17.97
CA MET A 142 5.20 18.12 19.03
C MET A 142 6.64 18.21 18.56
N SER A 143 7.51 18.85 19.34
CA SER A 143 8.94 18.97 19.01
C SER A 143 9.75 17.71 19.28
N GLU A 144 9.23 16.84 20.14
CA GLU A 144 9.90 15.63 20.61
C GLU A 144 8.87 14.51 20.79
N GLU A 145 9.33 13.27 20.89
CA GLU A 145 8.54 12.11 21.27
C GLU A 145 7.83 12.29 22.63
N PRO A 146 6.71 11.57 22.86
CA PRO A 146 6.06 11.55 24.16
C PRO A 146 7.04 11.23 25.30
N GLU A 147 7.00 12.01 26.37
CA GLU A 147 7.88 11.85 27.53
C GLU A 147 7.78 10.42 28.10
N GLY A 148 8.94 9.77 28.28
CA GLY A 148 9.02 8.41 28.81
C GLY A 148 8.84 7.30 27.76
N LEU A 149 8.56 7.62 26.49
CA LEU A 149 8.59 6.64 25.41
C LEU A 149 10.05 6.25 25.12
N ASN A 150 10.32 4.94 25.06
CA ASN A 150 11.61 4.42 24.62
C ASN A 150 11.67 4.44 23.09
N TRP A 151 11.84 5.62 22.50
CA TRP A 151 11.85 5.78 21.05
C TRP A 151 13.01 5.03 20.39
N GLU A 152 14.18 4.90 21.04
CA GLU A 152 15.33 4.15 20.54
C GLU A 152 15.02 2.67 20.28
N LYS A 153 14.12 2.09 21.07
CA LYS A 153 13.66 0.70 20.88
C LYS A 153 12.76 0.55 19.65
N PHE A 154 12.04 1.60 19.29
CA PHE A 154 10.92 1.53 18.34
C PHE A 154 11.21 2.16 16.99
N SER A 155 12.15 3.10 16.95
CA SER A 155 12.59 3.70 15.70
C SER A 155 13.38 2.69 14.87
N ILE A 156 13.33 2.87 13.56
CA ILE A 156 14.01 2.03 12.57
C ILE A 156 15.04 2.90 11.87
N GLU A 157 16.29 2.46 11.89
CA GLU A 157 17.32 3.07 11.07
C GLU A 157 17.07 2.77 9.60
N VAL A 158 16.94 3.83 8.81
CA VAL A 158 16.79 3.74 7.36
C VAL A 158 17.83 4.64 6.68
N PRO A 159 18.26 4.32 5.45
CA PRO A 159 19.19 5.18 4.72
C PRO A 159 18.63 6.59 4.51
N ASP A 160 19.49 7.60 4.56
CA ASP A 160 19.10 9.01 4.39
C ASP A 160 18.28 9.26 3.11
N ASN A 161 18.68 8.63 1.99
CA ASN A 161 17.99 8.77 0.71
C ASN A 161 16.54 8.22 0.74
N LEU A 162 16.22 7.29 1.64
CA LEU A 162 14.84 6.88 1.93
C LEU A 162 14.18 7.82 2.94
N ALA A 163 14.87 8.18 4.04
CA ALA A 163 14.32 8.99 5.12
C ALA A 163 13.72 10.33 4.62
N PHE A 164 14.38 11.00 3.68
CA PHE A 164 13.90 12.27 3.10
C PHE A 164 12.63 12.15 2.24
N ARG A 165 12.27 10.93 1.83
CA ARG A 165 11.12 10.65 0.97
C ARG A 165 9.86 10.28 1.76
N LEU A 166 10.02 9.85 3.01
CA LEU A 166 8.93 9.36 3.84
C LEU A 166 7.96 10.49 4.21
N PHE A 167 6.69 10.14 4.37
CA PHE A 167 5.70 11.05 4.93
C PHE A 167 6.13 11.45 6.34
N THR A 168 6.16 12.76 6.58
CA THR A 168 6.53 13.34 7.87
C THR A 168 5.28 13.81 8.59
N PHE A 169 5.24 13.53 9.88
CA PHE A 169 4.17 13.90 10.79
C PHE A 169 4.75 14.68 11.97
N ASP A 170 3.90 15.50 12.59
CA ASP A 170 4.29 16.46 13.62
C ASP A 170 3.70 16.09 14.98
N ARG A 171 2.89 15.03 15.07
CA ARG A 171 2.27 14.55 16.30
C ARG A 171 2.24 13.02 16.35
N MET A 172 2.30 12.49 17.57
CA MET A 172 2.14 11.07 17.87
C MET A 172 1.08 10.88 18.94
N GLU A 173 0.10 10.03 18.65
CA GLU A 173 -0.99 9.66 19.55
C GLU A 173 -1.05 8.14 19.69
N PRO A 174 -1.56 7.57 20.81
CA PRO A 174 -1.90 8.25 22.04
C PRO A 174 -0.66 8.41 22.92
N HIS A 175 -0.74 9.28 23.92
CA HIS A 175 0.33 9.42 24.90
C HIS A 175 0.21 8.34 25.99
N PHE A 176 0.57 7.08 25.68
CA PHE A 176 0.59 5.99 26.66
C PHE A 176 1.94 5.23 26.73
N PRO A 177 3.05 5.89 27.11
CA PRO A 177 4.40 5.33 27.06
C PRO A 177 4.58 4.02 27.83
N GLN A 178 3.94 3.84 28.99
CA GLN A 178 4.09 2.63 29.80
C GLN A 178 3.59 1.38 29.07
N LEU A 179 2.49 1.51 28.30
CA LEU A 179 1.95 0.42 27.49
C LEU A 179 2.83 0.15 26.26
N HIS A 180 3.25 1.20 25.56
CA HIS A 180 4.13 1.05 24.41
C HIS A 180 5.45 0.40 24.80
N ASN A 181 6.10 0.87 25.87
CA ASN A 181 7.37 0.34 26.36
C ASN A 181 7.31 -1.15 26.75
N ALA A 182 6.17 -1.63 27.25
CA ALA A 182 5.95 -3.05 27.55
C ALA A 182 5.79 -3.91 26.28
N SER A 183 5.38 -3.32 25.16
CA SER A 183 5.22 -4.01 23.87
C SER A 183 6.58 -4.37 23.27
N ALA A 184 6.64 -5.41 22.44
CA ALA A 184 7.87 -5.76 21.71
C ALA A 184 8.25 -4.68 20.69
N GLN A 185 7.25 -4.13 20.00
CA GLN A 185 7.37 -3.08 19.00
C GLN A 185 6.10 -2.20 19.00
N ILE A 186 6.16 -1.03 18.39
CA ILE A 186 4.99 -0.20 18.05
C ILE A 186 4.79 -0.14 16.54
N GLY A 187 3.55 0.09 16.10
CA GLY A 187 3.21 0.21 14.70
C GLY A 187 2.21 1.33 14.44
N ALA A 188 2.48 2.16 13.44
CA ALA A 188 1.56 3.22 13.05
C ALA A 188 0.37 2.68 12.23
N VAL A 189 -0.88 2.95 12.65
CA VAL A 189 -2.12 2.53 11.93
C VAL A 189 -2.51 3.48 10.79
N ASN A 190 -1.57 4.31 10.38
CA ASN A 190 -1.76 5.28 9.33
C ASN A 190 -1.96 4.61 7.97
N PHE A 191 -3.05 5.00 7.30
CA PHE A 191 -3.29 4.68 5.90
C PHE A 191 -2.86 5.85 5.01
N SER A 192 -2.32 5.54 3.84
CA SER A 192 -2.23 6.51 2.75
C SER A 192 -3.41 6.32 1.80
N LEU A 193 -4.16 7.39 1.55
CA LEU A 193 -5.17 7.40 0.50
C LEU A 193 -4.56 7.90 -0.80
N ASP A 194 -4.96 7.31 -1.92
CA ASP A 194 -4.69 7.90 -3.22
C ASP A 194 -5.52 9.17 -3.44
N VAL A 195 -5.21 9.91 -4.51
CA VAL A 195 -5.86 11.19 -4.87
C VAL A 195 -7.38 11.11 -5.12
N ASP A 196 -7.95 9.90 -5.19
CA ASP A 196 -9.37 9.59 -5.34
C ASP A 196 -10.00 9.01 -4.07
N GLY A 197 -9.24 8.90 -2.97
CA GLY A 197 -9.72 8.40 -1.69
C GLY A 197 -9.72 6.88 -1.54
N ILE A 198 -9.18 6.14 -2.52
CA ILE A 198 -9.09 4.67 -2.47
C ILE A 198 -7.74 4.25 -1.84
N SER A 199 -7.80 3.27 -0.93
CA SER A 199 -6.63 2.65 -0.31
C SER A 199 -6.02 1.61 -1.24
N ARG A 200 -5.06 2.03 -2.08
CA ARG A 200 -4.28 1.12 -2.95
C ARG A 200 -2.88 0.82 -2.43
N ARG A 201 -2.34 1.75 -1.65
CA ARG A 201 -0.97 1.70 -1.15
C ARG A 201 -0.93 1.85 0.37
N LEU A 202 0.11 1.27 0.96
CA LEU A 202 0.45 1.46 2.37
C LEU A 202 1.93 1.86 2.47
N PRO A 203 2.29 2.91 3.23
CA PRO A 203 3.69 3.17 3.55
C PRO A 203 4.24 2.05 4.44
N LEU A 204 5.51 1.68 4.24
CA LEU A 204 6.21 0.80 5.18
C LEU A 204 6.65 1.58 6.41
N PHE A 205 7.17 2.78 6.19
CA PHE A 205 7.78 3.62 7.21
C PHE A 205 7.24 5.04 7.15
N LEU A 206 7.17 5.68 8.30
CA LEU A 206 6.72 7.04 8.49
C LEU A 206 7.73 7.78 9.35
N ARG A 207 7.93 9.07 9.08
CA ARG A 207 8.82 9.91 9.87
C ARG A 207 8.00 10.73 10.87
N PHE A 208 8.44 10.75 12.11
CA PHE A 208 7.96 11.67 13.13
C PHE A 208 9.19 12.35 13.73
N ASN A 209 9.27 13.68 13.58
CA ASN A 209 10.48 14.45 13.86
C ASN A 209 11.72 13.87 13.15
N GLU A 210 12.74 13.48 13.90
CA GLU A 210 14.02 12.95 13.41
C GLU A 210 14.03 11.42 13.30
N HIS A 211 12.97 10.74 13.78
CA HIS A 211 12.94 9.29 13.86
C HIS A 211 11.91 8.68 12.90
N VAL A 212 12.20 7.46 12.48
CA VAL A 212 11.39 6.70 11.52
C VAL A 212 10.72 5.54 12.24
N TYR A 213 9.42 5.40 12.06
CA TYR A 213 8.59 4.37 12.69
C TYR A 213 7.91 3.51 11.62
N PRO A 214 7.78 2.20 11.83
CA PRO A 214 7.08 1.33 10.90
C PRO A 214 5.55 1.50 11.02
N THR A 215 4.82 1.28 9.92
CA THR A 215 3.37 1.05 10.01
C THR A 215 3.07 -0.29 10.67
N LEU A 216 1.86 -0.48 11.20
CA LEU A 216 1.49 -1.69 11.94
C LEU A 216 1.82 -2.99 11.20
N ALA A 217 1.44 -3.07 9.93
CA ALA A 217 1.72 -4.24 9.11
C ALA A 217 3.22 -4.42 8.80
N ALA A 218 3.97 -3.33 8.63
CA ALA A 218 5.42 -3.38 8.48
C ALA A 218 6.11 -3.81 9.78
N ALA A 219 5.67 -3.31 10.95
CA ALA A 219 6.18 -3.70 12.26
C ALA A 219 6.01 -5.20 12.49
N MET A 220 4.83 -5.73 12.18
CA MET A 220 4.55 -7.18 12.21
C MET A 220 5.51 -7.95 11.30
N ALA A 221 5.73 -7.46 10.08
CA ALA A 221 6.62 -8.13 9.12
C ALA A 221 8.08 -8.11 9.58
N LEU A 222 8.59 -6.95 10.02
CA LEU A 222 9.95 -6.80 10.55
C LEU A 222 10.19 -7.73 11.74
N GLN A 223 9.24 -7.80 12.67
CA GLN A 223 9.30 -8.68 13.83
C GLN A 223 9.22 -10.17 13.43
N LYS A 224 8.38 -10.54 12.46
CA LYS A 224 8.26 -11.93 11.97
C LYS A 224 9.51 -12.40 11.24
N LEU A 225 10.22 -11.48 10.60
CA LEU A 225 11.39 -11.72 9.76
C LEU A 225 12.71 -11.56 10.53
N ASP A 226 12.68 -11.18 11.82
CA ASP A 226 13.87 -10.84 12.60
C ASP A 226 14.78 -9.85 11.84
N ALA A 227 14.17 -8.77 11.34
CA ALA A 227 14.84 -7.76 10.52
C ALA A 227 15.96 -7.06 11.30
N GLN A 228 17.11 -6.88 10.66
CA GLN A 228 18.29 -6.22 11.22
C GLN A 228 18.60 -4.91 10.53
N ASN A 229 18.58 -4.91 9.19
CA ASN A 229 18.94 -3.73 8.41
C ASN A 229 17.86 -3.45 7.37
N ILE A 230 17.62 -2.16 7.13
CA ILE A 230 16.81 -1.67 6.03
C ILE A 230 17.74 -1.00 5.03
N LEU A 231 17.67 -1.41 3.77
CA LEU A 231 18.35 -0.74 2.67
C LEU A 231 17.30 -0.21 1.68
N TYR A 232 17.72 0.73 0.83
CA TYR A 232 16.87 1.30 -0.20
C TYR A 232 17.65 1.42 -1.50
N ASP A 233 17.14 0.77 -2.55
CA ASP A 233 17.63 0.89 -3.92
C ASP A 233 16.77 1.93 -4.66
N GLU A 234 17.39 3.05 -5.01
CA GLU A 234 16.73 4.17 -5.69
C GLU A 234 16.49 3.90 -7.18
N GLU A 235 17.28 3.05 -7.81
CA GLU A 235 17.14 2.75 -9.24
C GLU A 235 15.93 1.83 -9.49
N THR A 236 15.76 0.83 -8.62
CA THR A 236 14.64 -0.12 -8.68
C THR A 236 13.43 0.31 -7.84
N GLN A 237 13.60 1.31 -6.96
CA GLN A 237 12.60 1.75 -5.98
C GLN A 237 12.17 0.61 -5.06
N GLU A 238 13.14 -0.09 -4.48
CA GLU A 238 12.90 -1.22 -3.59
C GLU A 238 13.44 -0.94 -2.18
N ILE A 239 12.60 -1.18 -1.17
CA ILE A 239 13.04 -1.26 0.23
C ILE A 239 13.45 -2.71 0.49
N GLN A 240 14.71 -2.94 0.86
CA GLN A 240 15.23 -4.26 1.16
C GLN A 240 15.26 -4.47 2.67
N ILE A 241 14.53 -5.48 3.14
CA ILE A 241 14.51 -5.92 4.54
C ILE A 241 15.49 -7.08 4.68
N GLN A 242 16.59 -6.86 5.39
CA GLN A 242 17.58 -7.91 5.66
C GLN A 242 17.32 -8.55 7.01
N SER A 243 17.05 -9.85 7.00
CA SER A 243 16.81 -10.67 8.17
C SER A 243 18.11 -11.22 8.77
N GLN A 244 18.09 -11.53 10.06
CA GLN A 244 19.23 -12.15 10.77
C GLN A 244 19.69 -13.47 10.15
N ASN A 245 18.77 -14.23 9.54
CA ASN A 245 19.06 -15.51 8.88
C ASN A 245 19.73 -15.36 7.50
N GLY A 246 20.02 -14.14 7.04
CA GLY A 246 20.60 -13.83 5.74
C GLY A 246 19.59 -13.72 4.60
N GLN A 247 18.29 -13.91 4.86
CA GLN A 247 17.23 -13.65 3.89
C GLN A 247 17.11 -12.14 3.64
N THR A 248 16.97 -11.75 2.39
CA THR A 248 16.66 -10.36 2.00
C THR A 248 15.35 -10.35 1.22
N ILE A 249 14.40 -9.54 1.66
CA ILE A 249 13.12 -9.35 0.98
C ILE A 249 13.10 -7.94 0.40
N SER A 250 12.97 -7.83 -0.93
CA SER A 250 12.74 -6.57 -1.63
C SER A 250 11.24 -6.28 -1.68
N VAL A 251 10.85 -5.11 -1.16
CA VAL A 251 9.48 -4.59 -1.27
C VAL A 251 9.48 -3.43 -2.27
N PRO A 252 8.81 -3.57 -3.44
CA PRO A 252 8.71 -2.48 -4.40
C PRO A 252 7.83 -1.36 -3.83
N VAL A 253 8.31 -0.13 -3.94
CA VAL A 253 7.66 1.07 -3.42
C VAL A 253 7.63 2.19 -4.45
N ASP A 254 6.75 3.15 -4.22
CA ASP A 254 6.76 4.42 -4.93
C ASP A 254 7.83 5.38 -4.41
N GLU A 255 7.93 6.56 -5.01
CA GLU A 255 8.89 7.61 -4.61
C GLU A 255 8.76 8.09 -3.16
N LYS A 256 7.66 7.76 -2.47
CA LYS A 256 7.36 8.13 -1.08
C LYS A 256 7.42 6.93 -0.12
N GLY A 257 7.97 5.80 -0.55
CA GLY A 257 8.12 4.60 0.28
C GLY A 257 6.81 3.84 0.52
N ARG A 258 5.81 4.00 -0.36
CA ARG A 258 4.54 3.27 -0.28
C ARG A 258 4.52 2.11 -1.25
N ALA A 259 4.14 0.92 -0.77
CA ALA A 259 3.96 -0.24 -1.63
C ALA A 259 2.48 -0.42 -1.98
N LEU A 260 2.22 -0.96 -3.18
CA LEU A 260 0.89 -1.41 -3.58
C LEU A 260 0.45 -2.60 -2.71
N ILE A 261 -0.81 -2.60 -2.33
CA ILE A 261 -1.39 -3.66 -1.51
C ILE A 261 -1.89 -4.77 -2.43
N TYR A 262 -1.34 -5.97 -2.26
CA TYR A 262 -1.89 -7.18 -2.86
C TYR A 262 -3.00 -7.72 -1.96
N PHE A 263 -4.25 -7.45 -2.33
CA PHE A 263 -5.38 -8.01 -1.58
C PHE A 263 -5.65 -9.44 -2.03
N HIS A 264 -5.72 -10.34 -1.06
CA HIS A 264 -5.90 -11.76 -1.28
C HIS A 264 -7.34 -12.15 -1.65
N GLY A 265 -8.30 -11.27 -1.43
CA GLY A 265 -9.71 -11.54 -1.72
C GLY A 265 -10.63 -10.47 -1.12
N PRO A 266 -11.96 -10.71 -1.14
CA PRO A 266 -12.93 -9.84 -0.50
C PRO A 266 -12.89 -9.95 1.03
N PHE A 267 -13.68 -9.13 1.72
CA PHE A 267 -13.86 -9.20 3.17
C PHE A 267 -14.06 -10.64 3.67
N GLN A 268 -13.38 -10.99 4.76
CA GLN A 268 -13.29 -12.35 5.32
C GLN A 268 -12.50 -13.33 4.46
N THR A 269 -11.42 -12.88 3.83
CA THR A 269 -10.43 -13.79 3.23
C THR A 269 -9.54 -14.42 4.31
N PHE A 270 -9.28 -13.67 5.38
CA PHE A 270 -8.61 -14.15 6.59
C PHE A 270 -9.63 -14.74 7.57
N ARG A 271 -9.17 -15.57 8.52
CA ARG A 271 -10.05 -16.08 9.57
C ARG A 271 -10.42 -14.98 10.57
N TYR A 272 -11.72 -14.76 10.74
CA TYR A 272 -12.28 -13.90 11.78
C TYR A 272 -12.76 -14.71 12.99
N ILE A 273 -12.48 -14.20 14.19
CA ILE A 273 -12.99 -14.71 15.47
C ILE A 273 -13.57 -13.54 16.25
N PRO A 274 -14.85 -13.54 16.63
CA PRO A 274 -15.40 -12.51 17.51
C PRO A 274 -14.61 -12.41 18.82
N PHE A 275 -14.28 -11.18 19.25
CA PHE A 275 -13.56 -10.94 20.50
C PHE A 275 -14.24 -11.61 21.70
N SER A 276 -15.58 -11.55 21.74
CA SER A 276 -16.41 -12.24 22.73
C SER A 276 -16.22 -13.77 22.75
N SER A 277 -16.08 -14.41 21.58
CA SER A 277 -15.80 -15.84 21.47
C SER A 277 -14.43 -16.22 22.01
N LEU A 278 -13.41 -15.38 21.79
CA LEU A 278 -12.09 -15.57 22.38
C LEU A 278 -12.18 -15.52 23.91
N LEU A 279 -12.82 -14.52 24.50
CA LEU A 279 -12.94 -14.37 25.96
C LEU A 279 -13.72 -15.50 26.65
N LYS A 280 -14.64 -16.13 25.93
CA LYS A 280 -15.41 -17.28 26.38
C LYS A 280 -14.70 -18.62 26.15
N GLU A 281 -13.51 -18.61 25.55
CA GLU A 281 -12.77 -19.82 25.14
C GLU A 281 -13.64 -20.75 24.25
N GLU A 282 -14.47 -20.17 23.35
CA GLU A 282 -15.29 -20.93 22.39
C GLU A 282 -14.43 -21.57 21.28
N VAL A 283 -13.22 -21.04 21.08
CA VAL A 283 -12.22 -21.57 20.15
C VAL A 283 -11.18 -22.36 20.96
N PRO A 284 -10.83 -23.59 20.55
CA PRO A 284 -9.80 -24.37 21.23
C PRO A 284 -8.50 -23.58 21.38
N VAL A 285 -7.91 -23.59 22.57
CA VAL A 285 -6.73 -22.76 22.90
C VAL A 285 -5.52 -23.12 22.03
N ASP A 286 -5.37 -24.39 21.68
CA ASP A 286 -4.32 -24.93 20.80
C ASP A 286 -4.45 -24.47 19.33
N TYR A 287 -5.61 -23.94 18.91
CA TYR A 287 -5.78 -23.36 17.57
C TYR A 287 -4.83 -22.19 17.30
N PHE A 288 -4.49 -21.43 18.35
CA PHE A 288 -3.64 -20.25 18.22
C PHE A 288 -2.15 -20.58 18.14
N ASN A 289 -1.78 -21.86 18.22
CA ASN A 289 -0.38 -22.27 18.18
C ASN A 289 0.28 -21.81 16.88
N ASP A 290 1.35 -21.05 17.03
CA ASP A 290 2.15 -20.48 15.94
C ASP A 290 1.43 -19.42 15.06
N LYS A 291 0.24 -18.99 15.46
CA LYS A 291 -0.56 -18.01 14.70
C LYS A 291 -0.16 -16.57 15.00
N VAL A 292 -0.29 -15.70 14.00
CA VAL A 292 -0.26 -14.25 14.18
C VAL A 292 -1.69 -13.79 14.43
N VAL A 293 -1.92 -13.08 15.53
CA VAL A 293 -3.25 -12.62 15.91
C VAL A 293 -3.32 -11.11 15.82
N LEU A 294 -4.28 -10.60 15.04
CA LEU A 294 -4.48 -9.17 14.85
C LEU A 294 -5.85 -8.77 15.41
N PHE A 295 -5.86 -7.89 16.40
CA PHE A 295 -7.10 -7.32 16.93
C PHE A 295 -7.50 -6.10 16.11
N GLY A 296 -8.79 -5.96 15.78
CA GLY A 296 -9.30 -4.77 15.12
C GLY A 296 -10.82 -4.81 15.03
N SER A 297 -11.41 -3.92 14.23
CA SER A 297 -12.86 -3.74 14.18
C SER A 297 -13.42 -3.87 12.76
N SER A 298 -14.43 -4.71 12.58
CA SER A 298 -15.31 -4.72 11.40
C SER A 298 -16.65 -4.01 11.62
N ALA A 299 -16.98 -3.65 12.88
CA ALA A 299 -18.26 -3.03 13.19
C ALA A 299 -18.37 -1.62 12.57
N PRO A 300 -19.41 -1.33 11.76
CA PRO A 300 -19.54 -0.05 11.05
C PRO A 300 -19.57 1.20 11.96
N GLY A 301 -20.04 1.06 13.20
CA GLY A 301 -20.12 2.16 14.17
C GLY A 301 -18.78 2.59 14.76
N LEU A 302 -17.69 1.86 14.48
CA LEU A 302 -16.33 2.15 14.98
C LEU A 302 -15.45 2.85 13.92
N TYR A 303 -16.04 3.26 12.79
CA TYR A 303 -15.46 4.12 11.73
C TYR A 303 -14.17 3.65 11.05
N ASP A 304 -13.69 2.43 11.30
CA ASP A 304 -12.52 1.87 10.61
C ASP A 304 -12.86 1.14 9.30
N LEU A 305 -13.70 1.77 8.47
CA LEU A 305 -14.07 1.26 7.16
C LEU A 305 -13.40 2.09 6.08
N ARG A 306 -12.76 1.41 5.13
CA ARG A 306 -12.01 1.99 4.03
C ARG A 306 -12.58 1.54 2.69
N SER A 307 -12.30 2.33 1.65
CA SER A 307 -12.58 1.98 0.27
C SER A 307 -11.33 1.39 -0.37
N ILE A 308 -11.46 0.20 -0.93
CA ILE A 308 -10.43 -0.51 -1.69
C ILE A 308 -10.87 -0.62 -3.16
N PRO A 309 -9.99 -0.99 -4.10
CA PRO A 309 -10.28 -0.89 -5.54
C PRO A 309 -11.57 -1.55 -6.06
N TRP A 310 -12.11 -2.58 -5.40
CA TRP A 310 -13.39 -3.23 -5.79
C TRP A 310 -14.44 -3.28 -4.68
N GLN A 311 -14.16 -2.82 -3.45
CA GLN A 311 -15.13 -2.76 -2.36
C GLN A 311 -15.08 -1.39 -1.68
N PRO A 312 -16.19 -0.63 -1.68
CA PRO A 312 -16.22 0.70 -1.05
C PRO A 312 -16.20 0.63 0.49
N THR A 313 -16.45 -0.55 1.07
CA THR A 313 -16.53 -0.78 2.50
C THR A 313 -15.74 -2.04 2.85
N PHE A 314 -14.57 -1.85 3.45
CA PHE A 314 -13.63 -2.91 3.80
C PHE A 314 -12.95 -2.56 5.15
N PRO A 315 -12.83 -3.50 6.11
CA PRO A 315 -12.20 -3.21 7.41
C PRO A 315 -10.72 -2.84 7.28
N GLY A 316 -10.28 -1.78 7.98
CA GLY A 316 -8.87 -1.35 8.02
C GLY A 316 -7.94 -2.46 8.52
N VAL A 317 -8.37 -3.19 9.55
CA VAL A 317 -7.64 -4.34 10.10
C VAL A 317 -7.30 -5.41 9.05
N GLU A 318 -8.18 -5.66 8.07
CA GLU A 318 -7.90 -6.65 7.02
C GLU A 318 -6.92 -6.09 5.98
N ILE A 319 -6.84 -4.77 5.81
CA ILE A 319 -5.80 -4.15 4.98
C ILE A 319 -4.43 -4.41 5.59
N HIS A 320 -4.28 -4.24 6.91
CA HIS A 320 -3.04 -4.58 7.61
C HIS A 320 -2.71 -6.07 7.51
N ALA A 321 -3.71 -6.96 7.62
CA ALA A 321 -3.50 -8.40 7.43
C ALA A 321 -3.02 -8.75 6.00
N ASN A 322 -3.63 -8.16 4.97
CA ASN A 322 -3.19 -8.32 3.57
C ASN A 322 -1.74 -7.84 3.39
N PHE A 323 -1.41 -6.66 3.92
CA PHE A 323 -0.09 -6.07 3.75
C PHE A 323 1.01 -6.81 4.54
N PHE A 324 0.70 -7.30 5.73
CA PHE A 324 1.62 -8.18 6.46
C PHE A 324 1.84 -9.49 5.69
N HIS A 325 0.74 -10.12 5.25
CA HIS A 325 0.79 -11.41 4.56
C HIS A 325 1.50 -11.30 3.20
N GLN A 326 1.34 -10.21 2.46
CA GLN A 326 2.05 -10.01 1.19
C GLN A 326 3.58 -9.88 1.38
N ILE A 327 4.04 -9.21 2.45
CA ILE A 327 5.47 -9.04 2.73
C ILE A 327 6.09 -10.39 3.09
N VAL A 328 5.47 -11.11 4.02
CA VAL A 328 5.97 -12.42 4.49
C VAL A 328 5.99 -13.45 3.36
N ASN A 329 5.02 -13.42 2.45
CA ASN A 329 4.94 -14.33 1.32
C ASN A 329 5.61 -13.81 0.03
N GLN A 330 6.27 -12.66 0.09
CA GLN A 330 7.00 -12.03 -1.04
C GLN A 330 6.14 -11.91 -2.31
N ARG A 331 4.88 -11.53 -2.16
CA ARG A 331 3.93 -11.39 -3.27
C ARG A 331 3.58 -9.92 -3.47
N PHE A 332 4.29 -9.26 -4.36
CA PHE A 332 4.17 -7.82 -4.56
C PHE A 332 3.57 -7.49 -5.93
N ILE A 333 2.91 -6.34 -5.98
CA ILE A 333 2.56 -5.70 -7.23
C ILE A 333 3.65 -4.66 -7.51
N GLU A 334 4.32 -4.82 -8.63
CA GLU A 334 5.38 -3.92 -9.06
C GLU A 334 4.80 -2.85 -9.97
N GLU A 335 5.14 -1.59 -9.72
CA GLU A 335 4.84 -0.49 -10.64
C GLU A 335 6.08 -0.11 -11.44
N MET A 336 5.88 0.38 -12.67
CA MET A 336 7.00 0.88 -13.45
C MET A 336 7.53 2.16 -12.83
N THR A 337 8.84 2.21 -12.60
CA THR A 337 9.52 3.47 -12.27
C THR A 337 9.32 4.49 -13.40
N ALA A 338 9.37 5.78 -13.08
CA ALA A 338 9.21 6.85 -14.07
C ALA A 338 10.18 6.69 -15.26
N GLY A 339 11.44 6.34 -15.01
CA GLY A 339 12.43 6.10 -16.07
C GLY A 339 12.03 4.96 -17.01
N ASN A 340 11.53 3.86 -16.44
CA ASN A 340 11.07 2.70 -17.22
C ASN A 340 9.80 3.00 -18.00
N GLU A 341 8.86 3.76 -17.42
CA GLU A 341 7.66 4.20 -18.13
C GLU A 341 8.04 5.09 -19.32
N PHE A 342 8.96 6.05 -19.15
CA PHE A 342 9.44 6.90 -20.23
C PHE A 342 10.04 6.09 -21.38
N LEU A 343 10.90 5.12 -21.06
CA LEU A 343 11.49 4.23 -22.06
C LEU A 343 10.42 3.40 -22.78
N TYR A 344 9.43 2.89 -22.05
CA TYR A 344 8.32 2.14 -22.60
C TYR A 344 7.50 2.96 -23.61
N ILE A 345 7.07 4.17 -23.24
CA ILE A 345 6.33 5.03 -24.18
C ILE A 345 7.22 5.51 -25.33
N LEU A 346 8.53 5.69 -25.11
CA LEU A 346 9.50 6.03 -26.16
C LEU A 346 9.57 4.93 -27.23
N ILE A 347 9.68 3.67 -26.80
CA ILE A 347 9.69 2.51 -27.70
C ILE A 347 8.38 2.44 -28.48
N VAL A 348 7.23 2.58 -27.81
CA VAL A 348 5.91 2.58 -28.45
C VAL A 348 5.80 3.71 -29.47
N GLY A 349 6.21 4.94 -29.12
CA GLY A 349 6.17 6.11 -29.98
C GLY A 349 7.04 5.98 -31.21
N VAL A 350 8.28 5.51 -31.06
CA VAL A 350 9.21 5.29 -32.19
C VAL A 350 8.69 4.20 -33.13
N ILE A 351 8.22 3.06 -32.60
CA ILE A 351 7.65 1.98 -33.40
C ILE A 351 6.43 2.49 -34.18
N CYS A 352 5.49 3.16 -33.52
CA CYS A 352 4.31 3.71 -34.18
C CYS A 352 4.66 4.75 -35.24
N GLY A 353 5.60 5.64 -34.93
CA GLY A 353 6.11 6.64 -35.86
C GLY A 353 6.69 6.01 -37.12
N VAL A 354 7.48 4.94 -36.98
CA VAL A 354 7.99 4.17 -38.13
C VAL A 354 6.86 3.49 -38.89
N LEU A 355 5.95 2.77 -38.22
CA LEU A 355 4.85 2.07 -38.88
C LEU A 355 3.93 3.01 -39.66
N PHE A 356 3.61 4.20 -39.13
CA PHE A 356 2.78 5.19 -39.84
C PHE A 356 3.46 5.76 -41.08
N THR A 357 4.80 5.71 -41.17
CA THR A 357 5.50 6.09 -42.42
C THR A 357 5.31 5.05 -43.52
N LEU A 358 5.13 3.78 -43.14
CA LEU A 358 5.01 2.66 -44.08
C LEU A 358 3.58 2.56 -44.65
N PHE A 359 2.58 2.99 -43.89
CA PHE A 359 1.18 2.86 -44.27
C PHE A 359 0.55 4.19 -44.76
N ARG A 360 -0.55 4.06 -45.51
CA ARG A 360 -1.45 5.20 -45.82
C ARG A 360 -2.38 5.48 -44.64
N PRO A 361 -3.07 6.64 -44.57
CA PRO A 361 -3.93 7.00 -43.42
C PRO A 361 -4.88 5.91 -42.95
N ARG A 362 -5.56 5.20 -43.88
CA ARG A 362 -6.45 4.07 -43.53
C ARG A 362 -5.70 2.91 -42.86
N GLY A 363 -4.50 2.59 -43.33
CA GLY A 363 -3.63 1.59 -42.69
C GLY A 363 -3.06 2.08 -41.36
N GLY A 364 -2.85 3.38 -41.20
CA GLY A 364 -2.50 4.00 -39.92
C GLY A 364 -3.55 3.75 -38.84
N ILE A 365 -4.84 3.91 -39.15
CA ILE A 365 -5.94 3.63 -38.20
C ILE A 365 -5.91 2.16 -37.75
N ILE A 366 -5.79 1.23 -38.70
CA ILE A 366 -5.69 -0.21 -38.40
C ILE A 366 -4.47 -0.48 -37.52
N THR A 367 -3.34 0.12 -37.85
CA THR A 367 -2.10 0.00 -37.07
C THR A 367 -2.29 0.50 -35.63
N SER A 368 -2.95 1.65 -35.43
CA SER A 368 -3.24 2.18 -34.08
C SER A 368 -4.12 1.23 -33.27
N ILE A 369 -5.15 0.63 -33.89
CA ILE A 369 -6.02 -0.35 -33.22
C ILE A 369 -5.24 -1.60 -32.85
N VAL A 370 -4.44 -2.14 -33.76
CA VAL A 370 -3.59 -3.31 -33.50
C VAL A 370 -2.60 -3.03 -32.37
N MET A 371 -1.96 -1.85 -32.37
CA MET A 371 -1.06 -1.43 -31.30
C MET A 371 -1.79 -1.29 -29.96
N ALA A 372 -3.01 -0.73 -29.95
CA ALA A 372 -3.79 -0.62 -28.72
C ALA A 372 -4.16 -1.99 -28.14
N ILE A 373 -4.58 -2.93 -28.99
CA ILE A 373 -4.87 -4.31 -28.57
C ILE A 373 -3.59 -4.99 -28.04
N LEU A 374 -2.46 -4.80 -28.72
CA LEU A 374 -1.18 -5.35 -28.30
C LEU A 374 -0.74 -4.81 -26.95
N ILE A 375 -0.77 -3.49 -26.75
CA ILE A 375 -0.46 -2.81 -25.49
C ILE A 375 -1.35 -3.35 -24.37
N PHE A 376 -2.66 -3.42 -24.59
CA PHE A 376 -3.60 -3.97 -23.61
C PHE A 376 -3.27 -5.41 -23.26
N THR A 377 -3.00 -6.25 -24.26
CA THR A 377 -2.71 -7.68 -24.08
C THR A 377 -1.41 -7.87 -23.29
N VAL A 378 -0.36 -7.12 -23.63
CA VAL A 378 0.93 -7.17 -22.93
C VAL A 378 0.76 -6.73 -21.47
N ALA A 379 0.09 -5.60 -21.23
CA ALA A 379 -0.19 -5.13 -19.87
C ALA A 379 -1.06 -6.10 -19.07
N TRP A 380 -2.03 -6.75 -19.70
CA TRP A 380 -2.87 -7.76 -19.07
C TRP A 380 -2.08 -9.00 -18.67
N VAL A 381 -1.24 -9.51 -19.58
CA VAL A 381 -0.39 -10.69 -19.33
C VAL A 381 0.66 -10.38 -18.26
N ALA A 382 1.33 -9.22 -18.34
CA ALA A 382 2.29 -8.78 -17.33
C ALA A 382 1.66 -8.71 -15.93
N PHE A 383 0.46 -8.14 -15.82
CA PHE A 383 -0.23 -8.05 -14.54
C PHE A 383 -0.71 -9.41 -14.03
N SER A 384 -1.32 -10.24 -14.88
CA SER A 384 -1.88 -11.54 -14.46
C SER A 384 -0.82 -12.60 -14.15
N ALA A 385 0.31 -12.60 -14.85
CA ALA A 385 1.36 -13.60 -14.67
C ALA A 385 2.48 -13.16 -13.72
N GLN A 386 2.78 -11.86 -13.65
CA GLN A 386 3.95 -11.33 -12.94
C GLN A 386 3.59 -10.25 -11.92
N LEU A 387 2.31 -9.88 -11.77
CA LEU A 387 1.87 -8.76 -10.92
C LEU A 387 2.55 -7.41 -11.28
N LEU A 388 2.99 -7.27 -12.52
CA LEU A 388 3.60 -6.03 -13.01
C LEU A 388 2.54 -5.09 -13.57
N TRP A 389 2.38 -3.93 -12.95
CA TRP A 389 1.51 -2.85 -13.40
C TRP A 389 2.16 -2.01 -14.49
N LEU A 390 1.91 -2.41 -15.73
CA LEU A 390 2.23 -1.59 -16.90
C LEU A 390 1.15 -0.52 -17.14
N PRO A 391 1.52 0.77 -17.27
CA PRO A 391 0.58 1.83 -17.62
C PRO A 391 -0.09 1.60 -18.97
N LEU A 392 -1.38 1.90 -19.07
CA LEU A 392 -2.18 1.78 -20.30
C LEU A 392 -2.46 3.16 -20.92
N LEU A 393 -2.71 4.16 -20.09
CA LEU A 393 -3.16 5.47 -20.55
C LEU A 393 -2.08 6.20 -21.36
N THR A 394 -0.87 6.30 -20.82
CA THR A 394 0.25 7.00 -21.45
C THR A 394 0.62 6.39 -22.81
N PRO A 395 0.83 5.07 -23.00
CA PRO A 395 1.13 4.52 -24.32
C PRO A 395 -0.04 4.65 -25.30
N PHE A 396 -1.31 4.55 -24.87
CA PHE A 396 -2.45 4.79 -25.78
C PHE A 396 -2.49 6.23 -26.30
N LEU A 397 -2.25 7.21 -25.42
CA LEU A 397 -2.16 8.60 -25.83
C LEU A 397 -0.95 8.85 -26.73
N THR A 398 0.19 8.17 -26.48
CA THR A 398 1.35 8.23 -27.37
C THR A 398 1.01 7.71 -28.77
N VAL A 399 0.32 6.57 -28.90
CA VAL A 399 -0.13 6.05 -30.21
C VAL A 399 -1.04 7.06 -30.91
N LEU A 400 -2.05 7.58 -30.21
CA LEU A 400 -3.03 8.53 -30.76
C LEU A 400 -2.37 9.85 -31.20
N LEU A 401 -1.50 10.40 -30.37
CA LEU A 401 -0.82 11.66 -30.64
C LEU A 401 0.22 11.50 -31.75
N THR A 402 0.96 10.38 -31.76
CA THR A 402 1.89 10.06 -32.86
C THR A 402 1.15 9.96 -34.18
N PHE A 403 -0.01 9.28 -34.22
CA PHE A 403 -0.85 9.19 -35.41
C PHE A 403 -1.28 10.58 -35.90
N THR A 404 -1.78 11.41 -34.98
CA THR A 404 -2.30 12.74 -35.28
C THR A 404 -1.20 13.66 -35.82
N ILE A 405 -0.06 13.74 -35.13
CA ILE A 405 1.08 14.56 -35.55
C ILE A 405 1.62 14.07 -36.90
N HIS A 406 1.81 12.76 -37.05
CA HIS A 406 2.41 12.18 -38.25
C HIS A 406 1.58 12.45 -39.51
N TYR A 407 0.27 12.18 -39.45
CA TYR A 407 -0.59 12.35 -40.63
C TYR A 407 -0.95 13.80 -40.91
N THR A 408 -1.02 14.66 -39.88
CA THR A 408 -1.14 16.11 -40.10
C THR A 408 0.09 16.66 -40.82
N TYR A 409 1.29 16.28 -40.39
CA TYR A 409 2.54 16.65 -41.05
C TYR A 409 2.59 16.15 -42.51
N ARG A 410 2.23 14.88 -42.75
CA ARG A 410 2.19 14.35 -44.12
C ARG A 410 1.20 15.10 -44.99
N TYR A 411 0.02 15.42 -44.47
CA TYR A 411 -1.00 16.13 -45.22
C TYR A 411 -0.52 17.54 -45.62
N THR A 412 0.07 18.31 -44.70
CA THR A 412 0.56 19.66 -44.98
C THR A 412 1.71 19.67 -45.98
N VAL A 413 2.64 18.71 -45.89
CA VAL A 413 3.74 18.56 -46.86
C VAL A 413 3.20 18.14 -48.23
N GLU A 414 2.31 17.15 -48.29
CA GLU A 414 1.69 16.72 -49.55
C GLU A 414 0.85 17.85 -50.19
N GLU A 415 0.26 18.75 -49.39
CA GLU A 415 -0.46 19.93 -49.88
C GLU A 415 0.48 21.03 -50.39
N HIS A 416 1.57 21.31 -49.69
CA HIS A 416 2.61 22.25 -50.14
C HIS A 416 3.23 21.81 -51.47
N ASP A 417 3.59 20.53 -51.59
CA ASP A 417 4.17 19.99 -52.83
C ASP A 417 3.18 20.10 -54.01
N LYS A 418 1.88 19.90 -53.77
CA LYS A 418 0.84 20.08 -54.81
C LYS A 418 0.66 21.53 -55.23
N ARG A 419 0.83 22.49 -54.31
CA ARG A 419 0.75 23.93 -54.60
C ARG A 419 2.00 24.45 -55.33
N ALA A 420 3.17 23.85 -55.11
CA ALA A 420 4.42 24.24 -55.79
C ALA A 420 4.53 23.75 -57.24
N ILE A 421 3.70 22.77 -57.65
CA ILE A 421 3.65 22.21 -59.02
C ILE A 421 2.60 22.93 -59.89
N LYS A 422 1.72 23.75 -59.29
CA LYS A 422 0.81 24.66 -60.01
C LYS A 422 1.44 26.04 -60.13
#